data_AF-A0A924A7A6-F1
#
_entry.id   AF-A0A924A7A6-F1
#
_cell.length_a   1.000
_cell.length_b   1.000
_cell.length_c   1.000
_cell.angle_alpha   90.00
_cell.angle_beta   90.00
_cell.angle_gamma   90.00
#
_symmetry.space_group_name_H-M   'P 1'
#
loop_
_entity.id
_entity.type
_entity.pdbx_description
1 polymer ?
#
loop_
_entity_poly.entity_id
_entity_poly.type
_entity_poly.pdbx_seq_one_letter_code
_entity_poly.pdbx_strand_id
1 'polypeptide(L)'
;MSLDDNSKLTCCYVRVSTLDQIGGAESQTRALIDWCQKNSITNFEIFTDHGISGAKESRPALNRMMEKVEAGLARQVVVFQFSRFARSTTHLLKALEKFKEKKVRFHSMCEAIDTESPMGLALFTILGCLSQLERELIRERVRAGMRNAIAKGIKIGRVRKRNDALIHSLLEAGLSFREVARIAKCSHGSVSASKKEFLKKKADAEKMKIDQLTKDIGSGQLNETIEQMKAMNLDDQVVKKVQENIENNAREKVREIQGVVGYETYD
;
A
#
# COMPACT_ATOMS: atom_id res chain seq x y z
N MET A 1 39.23 -0.34 -13.44
CA MET A 1 39.89 0.78 -14.15
C MET A 1 39.42 2.07 -13.49
N SER A 2 40.15 2.51 -12.47
CA SER A 2 39.87 3.75 -11.75
C SER A 2 40.22 4.91 -12.67
N LEU A 3 39.20 5.58 -13.23
CA LEU A 3 39.38 6.89 -13.83
C LEU A 3 40.02 7.80 -12.77
N ASP A 4 41.17 8.39 -13.11
CA ASP A 4 41.89 9.32 -12.24
C ASP A 4 40.91 10.34 -11.67
N ASP A 5 40.93 10.55 -10.36
CA ASP A 5 39.96 11.37 -9.64
C ASP A 5 40.00 12.86 -10.07
N ASN A 6 41.04 13.23 -10.83
CA ASN A 6 41.28 14.54 -11.44
C ASN A 6 40.62 14.68 -12.84
N SER A 7 40.16 13.58 -13.45
CA SER A 7 39.43 13.58 -14.74
C SER A 7 37.92 13.75 -14.58
N LYS A 8 37.41 13.61 -13.36
CA LYS A 8 35.97 13.70 -13.07
C LYS A 8 35.49 15.15 -13.05
N LEU A 9 34.26 15.33 -13.55
CA LEU A 9 33.65 16.63 -13.80
C LEU A 9 33.06 17.26 -12.54
N THR A 10 33.25 18.56 -12.38
CA THR A 10 32.47 19.39 -11.44
C THR A 10 31.21 19.88 -12.12
N CYS A 11 30.05 19.48 -11.61
CA CYS A 11 28.76 19.87 -12.17
C CYS A 11 28.22 21.10 -11.43
N CYS A 12 28.16 22.24 -12.11
CA CYS A 12 27.57 23.47 -11.58
C CYS A 12 26.14 23.60 -12.08
N TYR A 13 25.15 23.78 -11.21
CA TYR A 13 23.75 23.88 -11.64
C TYR A 13 23.13 25.25 -11.32
N VAL A 14 22.51 25.84 -12.34
CA VAL A 14 21.84 27.14 -12.31
C VAL A 14 20.40 26.98 -12.78
N ARG A 15 19.46 27.56 -12.02
CA ARG A 15 18.06 27.66 -12.41
C ARG A 15 17.62 29.10 -12.40
N VAL A 16 17.02 29.56 -13.50
CA VAL A 16 16.52 30.93 -13.60
C VAL A 16 15.04 30.93 -13.88
N SER A 17 14.29 31.67 -13.06
CA SER A 17 12.85 31.88 -13.26
C SER A 17 12.64 32.86 -14.41
N THR A 18 11.45 32.79 -15.03
CA THR A 18 11.02 33.67 -16.13
C THR A 18 11.07 35.16 -15.78
N LEU A 19 11.01 35.54 -14.50
CA LEU A 19 11.02 36.94 -14.05
C LEU A 19 12.43 37.54 -13.92
N ASP A 20 13.48 36.71 -13.93
CA ASP A 20 14.82 37.10 -13.48
C ASP A 20 15.88 36.94 -14.59
N GLN A 21 15.43 37.03 -15.85
CA GLN A 21 16.17 36.58 -17.03
C GLN A 21 17.43 37.39 -17.36
N ILE A 22 17.58 38.62 -16.83
CA ILE A 22 18.65 39.53 -17.26
C ILE A 22 19.72 39.75 -16.15
N GLY A 23 19.42 39.54 -14.86
CA GLY A 23 20.39 39.80 -13.77
C GLY A 23 20.61 38.64 -12.78
N GLY A 24 19.56 37.87 -12.46
CA GLY A 24 19.65 36.76 -11.50
C GLY A 24 20.40 35.54 -12.04
N ALA A 25 20.40 35.35 -13.36
CA ALA A 25 21.10 34.25 -14.04
C ALA A 25 22.62 34.44 -14.06
N GLU A 26 23.04 35.63 -14.46
CA GLU A 26 24.45 35.97 -14.64
C GLU A 26 25.17 36.03 -13.30
N SER A 27 24.53 36.60 -12.27
CA SER A 27 25.09 36.66 -10.91
C SER A 27 25.34 35.27 -10.31
N GLN A 28 24.38 34.35 -10.43
CA GLN A 28 24.53 32.96 -9.97
C GLN A 28 25.62 32.22 -10.75
N THR A 29 25.63 32.36 -12.07
CA THR A 29 26.63 31.71 -12.94
C THR A 29 28.03 32.22 -12.62
N ARG A 30 28.19 33.54 -12.47
CA ARG A 30 29.45 34.18 -12.10
C ARG A 30 29.93 33.71 -10.73
N ALA A 31 29.06 33.65 -9.72
CA ALA A 31 29.41 33.15 -8.40
C ALA A 31 29.93 31.70 -8.45
N LEU A 32 29.29 30.83 -9.25
CA LEU A 32 29.73 29.45 -9.47
C LEU A 32 31.11 29.37 -10.15
N ILE A 33 31.35 30.18 -11.18
CA ILE A 33 32.64 30.26 -11.87
C ILE A 33 33.73 30.77 -10.92
N ASP A 34 33.46 31.87 -10.21
CA ASP A 34 34.40 32.48 -9.27
C ASP A 34 34.79 31.49 -8.17
N TRP A 35 33.85 30.69 -7.67
CA TRP A 35 34.14 29.63 -6.71
C TRP A 35 34.97 28.50 -7.32
N CYS A 36 34.67 28.06 -8.55
CA CYS A 36 35.47 27.06 -9.21
C CYS A 36 36.92 27.54 -9.38
N GLN A 37 37.10 28.79 -9.79
CA GLN A 37 38.42 29.43 -9.92
C GLN A 37 39.14 29.51 -8.56
N LYS A 38 38.47 29.97 -7.51
CA LYS A 38 39.05 30.06 -6.15
C LYS A 38 39.47 28.71 -5.57
N ASN A 39 38.80 27.63 -5.98
CA ASN A 39 39.13 26.26 -5.57
C ASN A 39 40.02 25.53 -6.59
N SER A 40 40.59 26.23 -7.57
CA SER A 40 41.47 25.67 -8.61
C SER A 40 40.83 24.53 -9.41
N ILE A 41 39.51 24.57 -9.61
CA ILE A 41 38.76 23.58 -10.37
C ILE A 41 38.76 24.00 -11.85
N THR A 42 39.45 23.22 -12.67
CA THR A 42 39.56 23.47 -14.13
C THR A 42 38.54 22.70 -14.95
N ASN A 43 38.11 21.53 -14.47
CA ASN A 43 37.16 20.65 -15.16
C ASN A 43 35.75 20.80 -14.56
N PHE A 44 35.00 21.81 -15.04
CA PHE A 44 33.61 22.04 -14.65
C PHE A 44 32.68 22.30 -15.84
N GLU A 45 31.40 21.95 -15.70
CA GLU A 45 30.35 22.24 -16.67
C GLU A 45 29.17 22.90 -15.96
N ILE A 46 28.60 23.92 -16.61
CA ILE A 46 27.44 24.65 -16.09
C ILE A 46 26.18 24.13 -16.78
N PHE A 47 25.27 23.61 -15.96
CA PHE A 47 23.95 23.14 -16.35
C PHE A 47 22.92 24.21 -16.02
N THR A 48 22.40 24.86 -17.05
CA THR A 48 21.48 25.99 -16.90
C THR A 48 20.08 25.64 -17.40
N ASP A 49 19.09 25.80 -16.52
CA ASP A 49 17.68 25.67 -16.86
C ASP A 49 17.01 27.06 -16.90
N HIS A 50 16.61 27.49 -18.11
CA HIS A 50 15.98 28.80 -18.37
C HIS A 50 14.45 28.76 -18.33
N GLY A 51 13.82 29.80 -17.76
CA GLY A 51 12.38 30.01 -17.88
C GLY A 51 11.52 28.95 -17.19
N ILE A 52 12.10 28.20 -16.24
CA ILE A 52 11.40 27.15 -15.50
C ILE A 52 10.76 27.77 -14.26
N SER A 53 9.53 28.26 -14.42
CA SER A 53 8.63 28.53 -13.30
C SER A 53 8.41 27.23 -12.52
N GLY A 54 8.14 27.31 -11.22
CA GLY A 54 7.99 26.15 -10.33
C GLY A 54 6.94 25.11 -10.79
N ALA A 55 6.12 25.44 -11.79
CA ALA A 55 5.05 24.61 -12.35
C ALA A 55 5.43 23.80 -13.61
N LYS A 56 6.43 24.20 -14.43
CA LYS A 56 6.82 23.40 -15.61
C LYS A 56 7.61 22.17 -15.18
N GLU A 57 7.19 20.99 -15.65
CA GLU A 57 7.59 19.69 -15.10
C GLU A 57 9.06 19.34 -15.43
N SER A 58 9.50 19.54 -16.67
CA SER A 58 10.82 19.10 -17.14
C SER A 58 11.94 20.09 -16.81
N ARG A 59 13.02 19.60 -16.19
CA ARG A 59 14.31 20.30 -16.00
C ARG A 59 15.40 19.59 -16.82
N PRO A 60 15.49 19.85 -18.13
CA PRO A 60 16.37 19.11 -19.00
C PRO A 60 17.85 19.24 -18.62
N ALA A 61 18.31 20.42 -18.16
CA ALA A 61 19.70 20.59 -17.76
C ALA A 61 20.00 19.84 -16.45
N LEU A 62 19.09 19.91 -15.47
CA LEU A 62 19.21 19.11 -14.24
C LEU A 62 19.24 17.61 -14.56
N ASN A 63 18.38 17.13 -15.45
CA ASN A 63 18.31 15.71 -15.81
C ASN A 63 19.63 15.24 -16.43
N ARG A 64 20.17 15.99 -17.40
CA ARG A 64 21.50 15.72 -17.99
C ARG A 64 22.61 15.68 -16.94
N MET A 65 22.58 16.59 -15.97
CA MET A 65 23.55 16.59 -14.87
C MET A 65 23.44 15.31 -14.04
N MET A 66 22.21 14.91 -13.69
CA MET A 66 21.96 13.69 -12.92
C MET A 66 22.36 12.42 -13.69
N GLU A 67 22.25 12.39 -15.02
CA GLU A 67 22.76 11.30 -15.86
C GLU A 67 24.28 11.18 -15.77
N LYS A 68 25.03 12.30 -15.77
CA LYS A 68 26.49 12.27 -15.56
C LYS A 68 26.88 11.76 -14.18
N VAL A 69 26.10 12.12 -13.16
CA VAL A 69 26.23 11.57 -11.80
C VAL A 69 26.01 10.07 -11.80
N GLU A 70 24.96 9.58 -12.48
CA GLU A 70 24.69 8.14 -12.56
C GLU A 70 25.80 7.36 -13.27
N ALA A 71 26.34 7.94 -14.35
CA ALA A 71 27.45 7.39 -15.12
C ALA A 71 28.80 7.43 -14.37
N GLY A 72 28.86 8.02 -13.16
CA GLY A 72 30.10 8.11 -12.37
C GLY A 72 31.12 9.11 -12.92
N LEU A 73 30.69 9.99 -13.83
CA LEU A 73 31.53 11.03 -14.46
C LEU A 73 31.65 12.28 -13.58
N ALA A 74 30.72 12.49 -12.65
CA ALA A 74 30.72 13.65 -11.76
C ALA A 74 31.55 13.38 -10.49
N ARG A 75 32.44 14.31 -10.14
CA ARG A 75 33.15 14.36 -8.86
C ARG A 75 32.30 15.04 -7.79
N GLN A 76 31.75 16.20 -8.16
CA GLN A 76 31.01 17.05 -7.25
C GLN A 76 29.91 17.82 -7.97
N VAL A 77 28.87 18.19 -7.23
CA VAL A 77 27.77 19.03 -7.66
C VAL A 77 27.78 20.31 -6.83
N VAL A 78 27.77 21.45 -7.50
CA VAL A 78 27.85 22.78 -6.88
C VAL A 78 26.63 23.58 -7.29
N VAL A 79 25.93 24.13 -6.32
CA VAL A 79 24.72 24.93 -6.53
C VAL A 79 24.81 26.24 -5.77
N PHE A 80 24.13 27.27 -6.28
CA PHE A 80 24.08 28.55 -5.59
C PHE A 80 23.29 28.46 -4.27
N GLN A 81 22.11 27.83 -4.30
CA GLN A 81 21.24 27.62 -3.14
C GLN A 81 20.30 26.42 -3.35
N PHE A 82 19.77 25.85 -2.27
CA PHE A 82 18.89 24.68 -2.32
C PHE A 82 17.62 24.90 -3.13
N SER A 83 17.00 26.07 -3.01
CA SER A 83 15.75 26.42 -3.72
C SER A 83 15.91 26.46 -5.25
N ARG A 84 17.15 26.61 -5.74
CA ARG A 84 17.45 26.59 -7.17
C ARG A 84 17.60 25.16 -7.65
N PHE A 85 18.22 24.30 -6.84
CA PHE A 85 18.42 22.88 -7.09
C PHE A 85 17.15 22.02 -6.90
N ALA A 86 16.51 22.05 -5.75
CA ALA A 86 15.38 21.19 -5.40
C ALA A 86 14.04 21.97 -5.39
N ARG A 87 12.93 21.26 -5.61
CA ARG A 87 11.56 21.82 -5.52
C ARG A 87 10.92 21.60 -4.15
N SER A 88 11.46 20.65 -3.39
CA SER A 88 11.00 20.29 -2.06
C SER A 88 12.17 19.68 -1.28
N THR A 89 12.05 19.64 0.04
CA THR A 89 13.01 18.97 0.92
C THR A 89 13.19 17.50 0.53
N THR A 90 12.11 16.80 0.19
CA THR A 90 12.18 15.41 -0.30
C THR A 90 12.96 15.27 -1.61
N HIS A 91 12.82 16.22 -2.53
CA HIS A 91 13.60 16.18 -3.79
C HIS A 91 15.09 16.40 -3.50
N LEU A 92 15.42 17.34 -2.61
CA LEU A 92 16.80 17.58 -2.17
C LEU A 92 17.39 16.31 -1.55
N LEU A 93 16.71 15.70 -0.59
CA LEU A 93 17.22 14.52 0.12
C LEU A 93 17.46 13.33 -0.80
N LYS A 94 16.53 13.02 -1.71
CA LYS A 94 16.72 11.95 -2.69
C LYS A 94 17.95 12.16 -3.56
N ALA A 95 18.19 13.40 -3.98
CA ALA A 95 19.37 13.71 -4.78
C ALA A 95 20.66 13.58 -3.95
N LEU A 96 20.66 14.06 -2.71
CA LEU A 96 21.78 13.93 -1.78
C LEU A 96 22.09 12.47 -1.42
N GLU A 97 21.08 11.63 -1.20
CA GLU A 97 21.23 10.19 -1.00
C GLU A 97 21.92 9.55 -2.21
N LYS A 98 21.46 9.88 -3.43
CA LYS A 98 22.06 9.40 -4.67
C LYS A 98 23.50 9.89 -4.86
N PHE A 99 23.80 11.13 -4.47
CA PHE A 99 25.16 11.65 -4.49
C PHE A 99 26.05 10.90 -3.49
N LYS A 100 25.55 10.61 -2.29
CA LYS A 100 26.26 9.79 -1.30
C LYS A 100 26.54 8.38 -1.80
N GLU A 101 25.56 7.71 -2.41
CA GLU A 101 25.72 6.39 -3.02
C GLU A 101 26.79 6.38 -4.13
N LYS A 102 26.80 7.44 -4.95
CA LYS A 102 27.73 7.61 -6.07
C LYS A 102 29.06 8.25 -5.66
N LYS A 103 29.27 8.52 -4.37
CA LYS A 103 30.46 9.22 -3.83
C LYS A 103 30.72 10.57 -4.51
N VAL A 104 29.64 11.30 -4.78
CA VAL A 104 29.67 12.65 -5.36
C VAL A 104 29.50 13.66 -4.22
N ARG A 105 30.45 14.59 -4.11
CA ARG A 105 30.36 15.70 -3.14
C ARG A 105 29.28 16.67 -3.57
N PHE A 106 28.50 17.20 -2.63
CA PHE A 106 27.54 18.25 -2.89
C PHE A 106 27.85 19.49 -2.07
N HIS A 107 27.91 20.64 -2.76
CA HIS A 107 28.18 21.93 -2.15
C HIS A 107 27.10 22.95 -2.52
N SER A 108 26.60 23.67 -1.51
CA SER A 108 25.70 24.81 -1.69
C SER A 108 26.32 26.07 -1.13
N MET A 109 26.39 27.12 -1.95
CA MET A 109 27.11 28.35 -1.62
C MET A 109 26.41 29.18 -0.55
N CYS A 110 25.12 29.49 -0.73
CA CYS A 110 24.37 30.36 0.17
C CYS A 110 24.22 29.77 1.56
N GLU A 111 23.93 28.47 1.64
CA GLU A 111 23.80 27.78 2.92
C GLU A 111 25.16 27.40 3.52
N ALA A 112 26.27 27.60 2.78
CA ALA A 112 27.63 27.22 3.16
C ALA A 112 27.75 25.73 3.58
N ILE A 113 26.96 24.87 2.94
CA ILE A 113 26.88 23.44 3.26
C ILE A 113 27.74 22.65 2.29
N ASP A 114 28.57 21.79 2.86
CA ASP A 114 29.37 20.81 2.15
C ASP A 114 29.11 19.43 2.76
N THR A 115 28.66 18.48 1.94
CA THR A 115 28.35 17.11 2.40
C THR A 115 29.58 16.30 2.81
N GLU A 116 30.80 16.77 2.55
CA GLU A 116 32.03 16.19 3.09
C GLU A 116 32.40 16.75 4.47
N SER A 117 31.81 17.87 4.88
CA SER A 117 32.06 18.46 6.20
C SER A 117 31.25 17.75 7.29
N PRO A 118 31.77 17.61 8.53
CA PRO A 118 31.01 17.05 9.66
C PRO A 118 29.70 17.79 9.93
N MET A 119 29.71 19.13 9.78
CA MET A 119 28.52 19.97 9.93
C MET A 119 27.49 19.70 8.84
N GLY A 120 27.93 19.61 7.58
CA GLY A 120 27.03 19.31 6.46
C GLY A 120 26.45 17.90 6.56
N LEU A 121 27.21 16.92 7.05
CA LEU A 121 26.71 15.57 7.32
C LEU A 121 25.65 15.56 8.45
N ALA A 122 25.87 16.33 9.52
CA ALA A 122 24.91 16.47 10.60
C ALA A 122 23.60 17.10 10.11
N LEU A 123 23.70 18.20 9.37
CA LEU A 123 22.53 18.88 8.81
C LEU A 123 21.79 18.00 7.79
N PHE A 124 22.51 17.24 6.97
CA PHE A 124 21.92 16.24 6.08
C PHE A 124 21.11 15.20 6.85
N THR A 125 21.65 14.70 7.97
CA THR A 125 20.97 13.71 8.81
C THR A 125 19.70 14.29 9.42
N ILE A 126 19.75 15.52 9.93
CA ILE A 126 18.59 16.22 10.48
C ILE A 126 17.51 16.43 9.42
N LEU A 127 17.88 16.91 8.22
CA LEU A 127 16.93 17.07 7.12
C LEU A 127 16.29 15.74 6.72
N GLY A 128 17.07 14.65 6.69
CA GLY A 128 16.59 13.29 6.46
C GLY A 128 15.55 12.86 7.50
N CYS A 129 15.86 13.05 8.79
CA CYS A 129 14.95 12.78 9.90
C CYS A 129 13.64 13.56 9.78
N LEU A 130 13.71 14.86 9.45
CA LEU A 130 12.52 15.71 9.28
C LEU A 130 11.65 15.24 8.11
N SER A 131 12.24 14.90 6.97
CA SER A 131 11.45 14.40 5.84
C SER A 131 10.80 13.05 6.12
N GLN A 132 11.46 12.19 6.92
CA GLN A 132 10.87 10.92 7.33
C GLN A 132 9.69 11.15 8.29
N LEU A 133 9.84 12.09 9.24
CA LEU A 133 8.79 12.49 10.15
C LEU A 133 7.56 13.03 9.40
N GLU A 134 7.75 13.95 8.44
CA GLU A 134 6.64 14.46 7.61
C GLU A 134 5.90 13.34 6.88
N ARG A 135 6.63 12.37 6.32
CA ARG A 135 6.05 11.21 5.62
C ARG A 135 5.20 10.34 6.56
N GLU A 136 5.69 10.09 7.78
CA GLU A 136 4.92 9.32 8.77
C GLU A 136 3.68 10.07 9.25
N LEU A 137 3.78 11.38 9.48
CA LEU A 137 2.62 12.21 9.85
C LEU A 137 1.53 12.21 8.76
N ILE A 138 1.92 12.24 7.48
CA ILE A 138 0.97 12.12 6.36
C ILE A 138 0.29 10.74 6.38
N ARG A 139 1.06 9.66 6.58
CA ARG A 139 0.51 8.29 6.67
C ARG A 139 -0.47 8.16 7.83
N GLU A 140 -0.11 8.71 8.98
CA GLU A 140 -0.95 8.69 10.17
C GLU A 140 -2.28 9.43 9.92
N ARG A 141 -2.22 10.61 9.31
CA ARG A 141 -3.42 11.39 8.94
C ARG A 141 -4.32 10.62 7.98
N VAL A 142 -3.75 9.96 6.97
CA VAL A 142 -4.50 9.12 6.02
C VAL A 142 -5.16 7.94 6.74
N ARG A 143 -4.43 7.25 7.64
CA ARG A 143 -4.98 6.15 8.45
C ARG A 143 -6.10 6.63 9.37
N ALA A 144 -5.96 7.79 10.00
CA ALA A 144 -7.01 8.39 10.82
C ALA A 144 -8.26 8.72 9.99
N GLY A 145 -8.08 9.30 8.80
CA GLY A 145 -9.17 9.55 7.85
C GLY A 145 -9.90 8.28 7.42
N MET A 146 -9.15 7.22 7.09
CA MET A 146 -9.72 5.91 6.73
C MET A 146 -10.51 5.30 7.90
N ARG A 147 -9.98 5.35 9.13
CA ARG A 147 -10.70 4.87 10.33
C ARG A 147 -12.03 5.61 10.53
N ASN A 148 -12.03 6.93 10.36
CA ASN A 148 -13.25 7.74 10.48
C ASN A 148 -14.26 7.40 9.37
N ALA A 149 -13.81 7.25 8.12
CA ALA A 149 -14.67 6.82 7.02
C ALA A 149 -15.30 5.44 7.26
N ILE A 150 -14.52 4.46 7.75
CA ILE A 150 -15.03 3.14 8.14
C ILE A 150 -16.07 3.26 9.26
N ALA A 151 -15.80 4.08 10.30
CA ALA A 151 -16.74 4.31 11.40
C ALA A 151 -18.05 4.95 10.93
N LYS A 152 -18.01 5.76 9.86
CA LYS A 152 -19.19 6.32 9.18
C LYS A 152 -19.89 5.33 8.23
N GLY A 153 -19.45 4.07 8.19
CA GLY A 153 -20.01 3.03 7.31
C GLY A 153 -19.60 3.16 5.84
N ILE A 154 -18.65 4.03 5.50
CA ILE A 154 -18.18 4.18 4.13
C ILE A 154 -17.32 2.97 3.78
N LYS A 155 -17.73 2.22 2.76
CA LYS A 155 -16.98 1.08 2.24
C LYS A 155 -15.78 1.56 1.43
N ILE A 156 -14.59 1.45 2.02
CA ILE A 156 -13.33 1.84 1.38
C ILE A 156 -12.85 0.72 0.43
N GLY A 157 -12.30 1.11 -0.72
CA GLY A 157 -11.72 0.20 -1.70
C GLY A 157 -12.55 0.06 -2.99
N ARG A 158 -12.16 -0.88 -3.85
CA ARG A 158 -12.80 -1.08 -5.15
C ARG A 158 -14.24 -1.58 -4.97
N VAL A 159 -15.19 -0.83 -5.53
CA VAL A 159 -16.60 -1.26 -5.58
C VAL A 159 -16.70 -2.56 -6.39
N ARG A 160 -17.35 -3.58 -5.81
CA ARG A 160 -17.64 -4.83 -6.51
C ARG A 160 -18.72 -4.55 -7.57
N LYS A 161 -18.39 -4.79 -8.84
CA LYS A 161 -19.31 -4.63 -9.98
C LYS A 161 -19.89 -5.96 -10.50
N ARG A 162 -19.37 -7.10 -10.03
CA ARG A 162 -19.85 -8.42 -10.46
C ARG A 162 -21.24 -8.70 -9.88
N ASN A 163 -22.09 -9.34 -10.67
CA ASN A 163 -23.42 -9.74 -10.23
C ASN A 163 -23.34 -11.13 -9.55
N ASP A 164 -23.08 -11.13 -8.25
CA ASP A 164 -22.95 -12.36 -7.46
C ASP A 164 -24.24 -13.20 -7.46
N ALA A 165 -25.42 -12.56 -7.45
CA ALA A 165 -26.71 -13.27 -7.49
C ALA A 165 -26.89 -14.07 -8.79
N LEU A 166 -26.56 -13.47 -9.93
CA LEU A 166 -26.59 -14.15 -11.23
C LEU A 166 -25.57 -15.30 -11.29
N ILE A 167 -24.37 -15.10 -10.72
CA ILE A 167 -23.35 -16.14 -10.70
C ILE A 167 -23.83 -17.34 -9.87
N HIS A 168 -24.44 -17.11 -8.71
CA HIS A 168 -24.93 -18.19 -7.86
C HIS A 168 -26.04 -18.99 -8.53
N SER A 169 -27.03 -18.33 -9.15
CA SER A 169 -28.13 -19.02 -9.82
C SER A 169 -27.68 -19.88 -11.00
N LEU A 170 -26.70 -19.40 -11.78
CA LEU A 170 -26.15 -20.18 -12.89
C LEU A 170 -25.31 -21.38 -12.41
N LEU A 171 -24.61 -21.25 -11.28
CA LEU A 171 -23.87 -22.35 -10.67
C LEU A 171 -24.81 -23.42 -10.10
N GLU A 172 -25.91 -23.02 -9.46
CA GLU A 172 -26.94 -23.95 -8.97
C GLU A 172 -27.67 -24.66 -10.11
N ALA A 173 -27.85 -24.00 -11.25
CA ALA A 173 -28.36 -24.59 -12.48
C ALA A 173 -27.37 -25.56 -13.17
N GLY A 174 -26.17 -25.77 -12.61
CA GLY A 174 -25.20 -26.76 -13.09
C GLY A 174 -24.34 -26.31 -14.28
N LEU A 175 -24.32 -25.03 -14.63
CA LEU A 175 -23.49 -24.55 -15.74
C LEU A 175 -21.99 -24.60 -15.42
N SER A 176 -21.17 -24.80 -16.46
CA SER A 176 -19.71 -24.77 -16.30
C SER A 176 -19.21 -23.37 -15.98
N PHE A 177 -18.08 -23.27 -15.28
CA PHE A 177 -17.50 -21.97 -14.87
C PHE A 177 -17.19 -21.07 -16.08
N ARG A 178 -16.83 -21.66 -17.22
CA ARG A 178 -16.55 -20.94 -18.46
C ARG A 178 -17.82 -20.30 -19.04
N GLU A 179 -18.96 -21.00 -18.97
CA GLU A 179 -20.25 -20.47 -19.41
C GLU A 179 -20.75 -19.39 -18.48
N VAL A 180 -20.65 -19.61 -17.16
CA VAL A 180 -21.01 -18.61 -16.14
C VAL A 180 -20.20 -17.33 -16.32
N ALA A 181 -18.88 -17.44 -16.52
CA ALA A 181 -18.01 -16.29 -16.75
C ALA A 181 -18.42 -15.48 -18.01
N ARG A 182 -18.80 -16.19 -19.08
CA ARG A 182 -19.26 -15.59 -20.34
C ARG A 182 -20.58 -14.83 -20.15
N ILE A 183 -21.56 -15.47 -19.51
CA ILE A 183 -22.91 -14.92 -19.29
C ILE A 183 -22.86 -13.76 -18.29
N ALA A 184 -22.15 -13.92 -17.18
CA ALA A 184 -22.00 -12.90 -16.14
C ALA A 184 -20.99 -11.79 -16.50
N LYS A 185 -20.38 -11.85 -17.71
CA LYS A 185 -19.40 -10.89 -18.23
C LYS A 185 -18.27 -10.59 -17.22
N CYS A 186 -17.71 -11.64 -16.62
CA CYS A 186 -16.65 -11.52 -15.62
C CYS A 186 -15.53 -12.54 -15.83
N SER A 187 -14.40 -12.37 -15.15
CA SER A 187 -13.28 -13.30 -15.27
C SER A 187 -13.59 -14.63 -14.58
N HIS A 188 -12.96 -15.71 -15.05
CA HIS A 188 -13.05 -17.03 -14.42
C HIS A 188 -12.70 -16.99 -12.91
N GLY A 189 -11.67 -16.20 -12.54
CA GLY A 189 -11.29 -15.99 -11.15
C GLY A 189 -12.38 -15.28 -10.32
N SER A 190 -13.18 -14.42 -10.94
CA SER A 190 -14.31 -13.75 -10.27
C SER A 190 -15.44 -14.73 -9.95
N VAL A 191 -15.71 -15.69 -10.85
CA VAL A 191 -16.68 -16.77 -10.63
C VAL A 191 -16.21 -17.70 -9.51
N SER A 192 -14.97 -18.16 -9.56
CA SER A 192 -14.39 -19.01 -8.51
C SER A 192 -14.40 -18.34 -7.13
N ALA A 193 -14.01 -17.07 -7.06
CA ALA A 193 -14.06 -16.30 -5.80
C ALA A 193 -15.50 -16.10 -5.30
N SER A 194 -16.48 -15.97 -6.20
CA SER A 194 -17.90 -15.85 -5.85
C SER A 194 -18.42 -17.18 -5.27
N LYS A 195 -18.16 -18.30 -5.94
CA LYS A 195 -18.51 -19.65 -5.46
C LYS A 195 -17.92 -19.95 -4.07
N LYS A 196 -16.64 -19.66 -3.86
CA LYS A 196 -15.97 -19.88 -2.56
C LYS A 196 -16.65 -19.09 -1.43
N GLU A 197 -17.02 -17.83 -1.71
CA GLU A 197 -17.73 -16.99 -0.74
C GLU A 197 -19.14 -17.52 -0.46
N PHE A 198 -19.84 -17.99 -1.49
CA PHE A 198 -21.17 -18.60 -1.37
C PHE A 198 -21.16 -19.85 -0.49
N LEU A 199 -20.25 -20.79 -0.75
CA LEU A 199 -20.11 -22.02 0.03
C LEU A 199 -19.78 -21.71 1.50
N LYS A 200 -18.90 -20.73 1.74
CA LYS A 200 -18.58 -20.31 3.11
C LYS A 200 -19.82 -19.76 3.83
N LYS A 201 -20.60 -18.89 3.18
CA LYS A 201 -21.84 -18.36 3.76
C LYS A 201 -22.88 -19.45 4.04
N LYS A 202 -22.99 -20.43 3.13
CA LYS A 202 -23.89 -21.58 3.32
C LYS A 202 -23.48 -22.43 4.52
N ALA A 203 -22.19 -22.75 4.64
CA ALA A 203 -21.63 -23.47 5.78
C ALA A 203 -21.80 -22.71 7.11
N ASP A 204 -21.55 -21.39 7.12
CA ASP A 204 -21.75 -20.55 8.30
C ASP A 204 -23.23 -20.53 8.73
N ALA A 205 -24.17 -20.45 7.78
CA ALA A 205 -25.61 -20.49 8.03
C ALA A 205 -26.10 -21.87 8.50
N GLU A 206 -25.58 -22.95 7.92
CA GLU A 206 -25.85 -24.33 8.36
C GLU A 206 -25.34 -24.57 9.78
N LYS A 207 -24.12 -24.10 10.10
CA LYS A 207 -23.56 -24.16 11.44
C LYS A 207 -24.42 -23.40 12.46
N MET A 208 -24.86 -22.18 12.12
CA MET A 208 -25.78 -21.41 12.97
C MET A 208 -27.10 -22.16 13.21
N LYS A 209 -27.68 -22.81 12.17
CA LYS A 209 -28.88 -23.64 12.33
C LYS A 209 -28.65 -24.83 13.25
N ILE A 210 -27.51 -25.51 13.12
CA ILE A 210 -27.14 -26.65 13.98
C ILE A 210 -26.96 -26.18 15.43
N ASP A 211 -26.26 -25.06 15.66
CA ASP A 211 -26.05 -24.50 16.99
C ASP A 211 -27.38 -24.09 17.65
N GLN A 212 -28.32 -23.55 16.86
CA GLN A 212 -29.66 -23.20 17.33
C GLN A 212 -30.47 -24.45 17.71
N LEU A 213 -30.53 -25.45 16.82
CA LEU A 213 -31.23 -26.71 17.07
C LEU A 213 -30.65 -27.45 18.29
N THR A 214 -29.34 -27.41 18.48
CA THR A 214 -28.66 -28.03 19.64
C THR A 214 -29.05 -27.32 20.96
N LYS A 215 -29.23 -26.00 20.93
CA LYS A 215 -29.71 -25.23 22.10
C LYS A 215 -31.19 -25.49 22.40
N ASP A 216 -32.01 -25.63 21.35
CA ASP A 216 -33.43 -25.94 21.49
C ASP A 216 -33.65 -27.36 22.06
N ILE A 217 -32.79 -28.32 21.71
CA ILE A 217 -32.76 -29.67 22.31
C ILE A 217 -32.33 -29.63 23.78
N GLY A 218 -31.39 -28.75 24.13
CA GLY A 218 -30.81 -28.65 25.47
C GLY A 218 -31.60 -27.83 26.49
N SER A 219 -32.67 -27.13 26.10
CA SER A 219 -33.39 -26.22 27.01
C SER A 219 -34.92 -26.35 26.96
N GLY A 220 -35.52 -26.56 28.14
CA GLY A 220 -36.95 -26.42 28.39
C GLY A 220 -37.82 -27.61 28.00
N GLN A 221 -37.98 -27.88 26.71
CA GLN A 221 -39.07 -28.75 26.23
C GLN A 221 -38.93 -30.22 26.64
N LEU A 222 -37.73 -30.79 26.63
CA LEU A 222 -37.53 -32.18 27.04
C LEU A 222 -37.81 -32.36 28.53
N ASN A 223 -37.35 -31.43 29.37
CA ASN A 223 -37.57 -31.47 30.82
C ASN A 223 -39.03 -31.17 31.19
N GLU A 224 -39.70 -30.23 30.52
CA GLU A 224 -41.14 -29.97 30.72
C GLU A 224 -41.99 -31.18 30.31
N THR A 225 -41.65 -31.85 29.21
CA THR A 225 -42.36 -33.06 28.77
C THR A 225 -42.13 -34.22 29.75
N ILE A 226 -40.92 -34.37 30.30
CA ILE A 226 -40.59 -35.37 31.32
C ILE A 226 -41.31 -35.08 32.64
N GLU A 227 -41.35 -33.81 33.08
CA GLU A 227 -42.07 -33.38 34.27
C GLU A 227 -43.60 -33.59 34.12
N GLN A 228 -44.16 -33.30 32.95
CA GLN A 228 -45.58 -33.57 32.64
C GLN A 228 -45.89 -35.07 32.63
N MET A 229 -45.02 -35.91 32.06
CA MET A 229 -45.19 -37.38 32.05
C MET A 229 -45.08 -37.98 33.46
N LYS A 230 -44.18 -37.45 34.30
CA LYS A 230 -44.06 -37.84 35.71
C LYS A 230 -45.29 -37.41 36.53
N ALA A 231 -45.85 -36.23 36.26
CA ALA A 231 -47.10 -35.77 36.88
C ALA A 231 -48.33 -36.63 36.52
N MET A 232 -48.26 -37.40 35.43
CA MET A 232 -49.32 -38.33 34.99
C MET A 232 -49.16 -39.76 35.53
N ASN A 233 -48.20 -40.02 36.45
CA ASN A 233 -47.91 -41.35 37.02
C ASN A 233 -47.62 -42.45 35.97
N LEU A 234 -46.93 -42.10 34.88
CA LEU A 234 -46.43 -43.08 33.91
C LEU A 234 -45.23 -43.85 34.47
N ASP A 235 -45.12 -45.13 34.11
CA ASP A 235 -44.02 -46.00 34.53
C ASP A 235 -42.65 -45.47 34.04
N ASP A 236 -41.66 -45.47 34.93
CA ASP A 236 -40.34 -44.87 34.71
C ASP A 236 -39.60 -45.51 33.52
N GLN A 237 -39.89 -46.78 33.21
CA GLN A 237 -39.34 -47.46 32.03
C GLN A 237 -39.87 -46.89 30.71
N VAL A 238 -41.12 -46.42 30.69
CA VAL A 238 -41.76 -45.83 29.51
C VAL A 238 -41.21 -44.42 29.27
N VAL A 239 -41.07 -43.63 30.33
CA VAL A 239 -40.49 -42.28 30.26
C VAL A 239 -39.05 -42.33 29.72
N LYS A 240 -38.25 -43.30 30.20
CA LYS A 240 -36.87 -43.48 29.73
C LYS A 240 -36.78 -43.90 28.27
N LYS A 241 -37.68 -44.78 27.79
CA LYS A 241 -37.76 -45.17 26.37
C LYS A 241 -38.15 -44.01 25.45
N VAL A 242 -39.08 -43.15 25.89
CA VAL A 242 -39.49 -41.97 25.13
C VAL A 242 -38.34 -40.97 25.04
N GLN A 243 -37.62 -40.75 26.14
CA GLN A 243 -36.42 -39.90 26.14
C GLN A 243 -35.36 -40.41 25.16
N GLU A 244 -35.01 -41.70 25.21
CA GLU A 244 -34.04 -42.30 24.30
C GLU A 244 -34.48 -42.20 22.83
N ASN A 245 -35.77 -42.37 22.52
CA ASN A 245 -36.28 -42.25 21.16
C ASN A 245 -36.25 -40.81 20.62
N ILE A 246 -36.53 -39.81 21.46
CA ILE A 246 -36.45 -38.40 21.07
C ILE A 246 -35.00 -38.01 20.84
N GLU A 247 -34.09 -38.40 21.74
CA GLU A 247 -32.66 -38.16 21.60
C GLU A 247 -32.09 -38.85 20.35
N ASN A 248 -32.51 -40.09 20.06
CA ASN A 248 -32.08 -40.83 18.87
C ASN A 248 -32.60 -40.21 17.57
N ASN A 249 -33.88 -39.81 17.51
CA ASN A 249 -34.44 -39.10 16.35
C ASN A 249 -33.74 -37.75 16.09
N ALA A 250 -33.39 -37.03 17.16
CA ALA A 250 -32.64 -35.78 17.05
C ALA A 250 -31.21 -36.03 16.51
N ARG A 251 -30.53 -37.07 17.03
CA ARG A 251 -29.21 -37.49 16.53
C ARG A 251 -29.25 -37.97 15.09
N GLU A 252 -30.32 -38.64 14.65
CA GLU A 252 -30.52 -39.05 13.27
C GLU A 252 -30.72 -37.86 12.34
N LYS A 253 -31.56 -36.87 12.69
CA LYS A 253 -31.70 -35.63 11.91
C LYS A 253 -30.39 -34.85 11.81
N VAL A 254 -29.60 -34.80 12.88
CA VAL A 254 -28.26 -34.20 12.86
C VAL A 254 -27.34 -34.99 11.93
N ARG A 255 -27.39 -36.32 11.95
CA ARG A 255 -26.64 -37.19 11.03
C ARG A 255 -27.07 -37.05 9.58
N GLU A 256 -28.36 -36.89 9.27
CA GLU A 256 -28.84 -36.62 7.91
C GLU A 256 -28.30 -35.29 7.39
N ILE A 257 -28.39 -34.23 8.21
CA ILE A 257 -27.86 -32.92 7.87
C ILE A 257 -26.33 -32.98 7.68
N GLN A 258 -25.61 -33.74 8.51
CA GLN A 258 -24.16 -33.95 8.40
C GLN A 258 -23.76 -34.91 7.26
N GLY A 259 -24.61 -35.86 6.88
CA GLY A 259 -24.38 -36.84 5.82
C GLY A 259 -24.54 -36.25 4.42
N VAL A 260 -25.35 -35.20 4.28
CA VAL A 260 -25.44 -34.37 3.05
C VAL A 260 -24.16 -33.52 2.83
N VAL A 261 -23.28 -33.44 3.84
CA VAL A 261 -21.99 -32.72 3.82
C VAL A 261 -20.87 -33.54 3.16
N GLY A 262 -21.21 -34.58 2.39
CA GLY A 262 -20.30 -35.19 1.43
C GLY A 262 -20.03 -34.23 0.28
N TYR A 263 -19.20 -33.22 0.51
CA TYR A 263 -18.68 -32.40 -0.58
C TYR A 263 -17.84 -33.31 -1.49
N GLU A 264 -18.34 -33.60 -2.68
CA GLU A 264 -17.51 -34.13 -3.77
C GLU A 264 -16.38 -33.11 -4.01
N THR A 265 -15.21 -33.44 -3.49
CA THR A 265 -13.96 -32.83 -3.92
C THR A 265 -13.67 -33.37 -5.31
N TYR A 266 -13.95 -32.57 -6.33
CA TYR A 266 -13.38 -32.78 -7.65
C TYR A 266 -11.94 -32.30 -7.61
N ASP A 267 -11.00 -33.25 -7.71
CA ASP A 267 -9.60 -33.01 -8.08
C ASP A 267 -9.49 -32.33 -9.45
#